data_AF-A0A5M8PNN7-F1
#
_entry.id   AF-A0A5M8PNN7-F1
#
_cell.length_a   1.000
_cell.length_b   1.000
_cell.length_c   1.000
_cell.angle_alpha   90.00
_cell.angle_beta   90.00
_cell.angle_gamma   90.00
#
_symmetry.space_group_name_H-M   'P 1'
#
loop_
_entity.id
_entity.type
_entity.pdbx_description
1 polymer ?
#
loop_
_entity_poly.entity_id
_entity_poly.type
_entity_poly.pdbx_seq_one_letter_code
_entity_poly.pdbx_strand_id
1 'polypeptide(L)'
;MLRFIAISLPRQSPPVGKSLQGLDLVHRSLRTSLLRRVSCRFASELQRPTKSGYPERLLIYHAGTGKTVFIGCLKLTTIFLFSFSCLILAPSFYYAPDKPNWAAALAIAGGAVPMVFVAYTTAPFVCYVHLRLPIFARQSREQLFKWARKIPSSTEIDLTTVQSFGRPRVSRMKISDLRTTNARLGVANLAKRPQSSGTEIKRPWWRSKPQGLFYVGNDRARSREPSVWRKVLETIKGS
;
A
#
# COMPACT_ATOMS: atom_id res chain seq x y z
N MET A 1 39.60 53.35 60.48
CA MET A 1 38.20 53.70 60.14
C MET A 1 38.11 53.98 58.65
N LEU A 2 37.67 53.01 57.83
CA LEU A 2 37.28 53.23 56.43
C LEU A 2 36.41 52.07 55.96
N ARG A 3 35.35 52.42 55.21
CA ARG A 3 34.12 51.65 54.93
C ARG A 3 34.37 50.49 53.97
N PHE A 4 33.89 49.28 54.30
CA PHE A 4 33.65 48.21 53.33
C PHE A 4 32.18 48.25 52.90
N ILE A 5 31.94 48.55 51.63
CA ILE A 5 30.65 48.50 50.97
C ILE A 5 30.38 47.03 50.61
N ALA A 6 29.43 46.39 51.30
CA ALA A 6 28.96 45.05 50.97
C ALA A 6 27.89 45.14 49.87
N ILE A 7 28.24 44.73 48.65
CA ILE A 7 27.33 44.59 47.51
C ILE A 7 26.70 43.20 47.60
N SER A 8 25.44 43.13 48.02
CA SER A 8 24.61 41.92 47.94
C SER A 8 24.24 41.63 46.48
N LEU A 9 24.79 40.55 45.92
CA LEU A 9 24.37 39.97 44.64
C LEU A 9 23.11 39.11 44.84
N PRO A 10 22.02 39.34 44.08
CA PRO A 10 20.87 38.46 44.10
C PRO A 10 21.15 37.14 43.37
N ARG A 11 20.86 36.03 44.05
CA ARG A 11 20.89 34.65 43.56
C ARG A 11 19.77 34.43 42.54
N GLN A 12 20.09 34.48 41.25
CA GLN A 12 19.16 34.10 40.18
C GLN A 12 19.05 32.58 40.09
N SER A 13 17.88 32.03 40.40
CA SER A 13 17.50 30.66 40.07
C SER A 13 17.10 30.56 38.58
N PRO A 14 17.59 29.56 37.83
CA PRO A 14 17.23 29.43 36.43
C PRO A 14 15.79 28.89 36.26
N PRO A 15 15.03 29.39 35.26
CA PRO A 15 13.69 28.88 34.99
C PRO A 15 13.75 27.49 34.33
N VAL A 16 13.43 26.47 35.12
CA VAL A 16 13.08 25.13 34.64
C VAL A 16 11.69 25.21 33.99
N GLY A 17 11.55 24.82 32.72
CA GLY A 17 10.24 24.45 32.18
C GLY A 17 9.69 25.16 30.94
N LYS A 18 10.52 25.48 29.92
CA LYS A 18 9.99 25.90 28.60
C LYS A 18 10.60 25.20 27.37
N SER A 19 11.68 24.42 27.54
CA SER A 19 12.42 23.85 26.40
C SER A 19 11.87 22.50 25.89
N LEU A 20 11.17 21.73 26.72
CA LEU A 20 10.72 20.37 26.34
C LEU A 20 9.39 20.34 25.58
N GLN A 21 8.52 21.35 25.73
CA GLN A 21 7.23 21.38 25.03
C GLN A 21 7.36 21.72 23.53
N GLY A 22 8.33 22.58 23.16
CA GLY A 22 8.56 22.96 21.77
C GLY A 22 9.11 21.82 20.92
N LEU A 23 10.02 21.01 21.48
CA LEU A 23 10.58 19.83 20.81
C LEU A 23 9.54 18.73 20.57
N ASP A 24 8.63 18.50 21.52
CA ASP A 24 7.55 17.52 21.35
C ASP A 24 6.49 17.96 20.33
N LEU A 25 6.18 19.26 20.26
CA LEU A 25 5.27 19.83 19.27
C LEU A 25 5.86 19.80 17.86
N VAL A 26 7.14 20.14 17.72
CA VAL A 26 7.86 20.09 16.44
C VAL A 26 8.05 18.64 15.97
N HIS A 27 8.35 17.71 16.88
CA HIS A 27 8.49 16.29 16.55
C HIS A 27 7.15 15.61 16.22
N ARG A 28 6.04 15.98 16.90
CA ARG A 28 4.69 15.54 16.51
C ARG A 28 4.27 16.10 15.15
N SER A 29 4.58 17.37 14.86
CA SER A 29 4.30 18.02 13.58
C SER A 29 5.11 17.42 12.43
N LEU A 30 6.39 17.13 12.65
CA LEU A 30 7.27 16.49 11.65
C LEU A 30 6.87 15.03 11.39
N ARG A 31 6.54 14.26 12.44
CA ARG A 31 6.07 12.87 12.28
C ARG A 31 4.74 12.79 11.54
N THR A 32 3.78 13.66 11.85
CA THR A 32 2.51 13.74 11.09
C THR A 32 2.74 14.21 9.66
N SER A 33 3.65 15.16 9.42
CA SER A 33 3.98 15.65 8.08
C SER A 33 4.69 14.63 7.20
N LEU A 34 5.62 13.85 7.76
CA LEU A 34 6.40 12.86 7.02
C LEU A 34 5.58 11.59 6.71
N LEU A 35 4.78 11.12 7.67
CA LEU A 35 3.85 10.01 7.43
C LEU A 35 2.75 10.39 6.42
N ARG A 36 2.31 11.66 6.42
CA ARG A 36 1.39 12.18 5.39
C ARG A 36 2.06 12.27 4.02
N ARG A 37 3.34 12.67 3.92
CA ARG A 37 4.05 12.79 2.63
C ARG A 37 4.30 11.47 1.92
N VAL A 38 4.66 10.41 2.64
CA VAL A 38 4.96 9.09 2.02
C VAL A 38 3.68 8.41 1.51
N SER A 39 2.55 8.58 2.22
CA SER A 39 1.26 8.01 1.81
C SER A 39 0.52 8.85 0.75
N CYS A 40 0.83 10.15 0.61
CA CYS A 40 0.05 11.05 -0.24
C CYS A 40 0.59 11.25 -1.66
N ARG A 41 1.89 11.08 -1.97
CA ARG A 41 2.42 11.41 -3.31
C ARG A 41 1.78 10.61 -4.45
N PHE A 42 1.55 9.31 -4.27
CA PHE A 42 1.00 8.48 -5.35
C PHE A 42 -0.52 8.67 -5.54
N ALA A 43 -1.24 9.02 -4.47
CA ALA A 43 -2.67 9.33 -4.52
C ALA A 43 -2.93 10.77 -5.03
N SER A 44 -2.02 11.71 -4.77
CA SER A 44 -2.18 13.12 -5.16
C SER A 44 -1.80 13.42 -6.61
N GLU A 45 -0.80 12.74 -7.18
CA GLU A 45 -0.35 12.98 -8.56
C GLU A 45 -1.43 12.64 -9.61
N LEU A 46 -2.31 11.67 -9.31
CA LEU A 46 -3.39 11.22 -10.18
C LEU A 46 -4.62 12.14 -10.16
N GLN A 47 -4.67 13.07 -9.21
CA GLN A 47 -5.86 13.88 -8.93
C GLN A 47 -5.54 15.37 -9.07
N ARG A 48 -4.93 15.74 -10.20
CA ARG A 48 -4.84 17.16 -10.57
C ARG A 48 -6.25 17.67 -10.83
N PRO A 49 -6.73 18.71 -10.11
CA PRO A 49 -8.04 19.28 -10.37
C PRO A 49 -8.00 19.95 -11.75
N THR A 50 -8.74 19.39 -12.71
CA THR A 50 -9.04 20.08 -13.96
C THR A 50 -10.09 21.15 -13.67
N LYS A 51 -9.94 22.35 -14.26
CA LYS A 51 -10.72 23.56 -13.94
C LYS A 51 -12.24 23.44 -14.10
N SER A 52 -12.76 22.36 -14.69
CA SER A 52 -14.18 21.98 -14.63
C SER A 52 -14.34 20.51 -15.02
N GLY A 53 -14.91 19.68 -14.13
CA GLY A 53 -15.26 18.27 -14.43
C GLY A 53 -14.49 17.19 -13.64
N TYR A 54 -14.81 15.93 -13.94
CA TYR A 54 -14.14 14.74 -13.40
C TYR A 54 -12.75 14.55 -14.06
N PRO A 55 -11.75 14.08 -13.30
CA PRO A 55 -10.42 13.81 -13.84
C PRO A 55 -10.45 12.64 -14.83
N GLU A 56 -9.45 12.56 -15.70
CA GLU A 56 -9.25 11.40 -16.59
C GLU A 56 -9.21 10.08 -15.83
N ARG A 57 -8.55 10.09 -14.67
CA ARG A 57 -8.39 8.90 -13.82
C ARG A 57 -9.27 9.07 -12.60
N LEU A 58 -10.48 8.54 -12.67
CA LEU A 58 -11.43 8.59 -11.57
C LEU A 58 -11.11 7.49 -10.56
N LEU A 59 -10.83 7.86 -9.31
CA LEU A 59 -10.73 6.92 -8.21
C LEU A 59 -12.12 6.35 -7.91
N ILE A 60 -12.35 5.08 -8.27
CA ILE A 60 -13.63 4.39 -8.09
C ILE A 60 -13.64 3.46 -6.88
N TYR A 61 -12.46 3.05 -6.40
CA TYR A 61 -12.33 2.18 -5.24
C TYR A 61 -11.18 2.61 -4.35
N HIS A 62 -11.42 2.56 -3.05
CA HIS A 62 -10.39 2.68 -2.03
C HIS A 62 -10.61 1.62 -0.95
N ALA A 63 -9.59 0.78 -0.73
CA ALA A 63 -9.63 -0.27 0.28
C ALA A 63 -9.63 0.25 1.74
N GLY A 64 -9.29 1.54 1.91
CA GLY A 64 -9.09 2.19 3.19
C GLY A 64 -7.62 2.20 3.61
N THR A 65 -7.18 3.34 4.12
CA THR A 65 -5.80 3.56 4.58
C THR A 65 -5.42 2.59 5.70
N GLY A 66 -6.29 2.36 6.68
CA GLY A 66 -6.00 1.50 7.83
C GLY A 66 -5.66 0.05 7.44
N LYS A 67 -6.47 -0.58 6.57
CA LYS A 67 -6.21 -1.94 6.08
C LYS A 67 -4.92 -2.02 5.27
N THR A 68 -4.69 -1.02 4.42
CA THR A 68 -3.47 -0.94 3.59
C THR A 68 -2.22 -0.80 4.46
N VAL A 69 -2.25 0.08 5.46
CA VAL A 69 -1.15 0.28 6.41
C VAL A 69 -0.95 -0.97 7.25
N PHE A 70 -2.02 -1.60 7.75
CA PHE A 70 -1.94 -2.85 8.51
C PHE A 70 -1.24 -3.96 7.70
N ILE A 71 -1.62 -4.16 6.45
CA ILE A 71 -0.96 -5.15 5.56
C ILE A 71 0.50 -4.77 5.31
N GLY A 72 0.79 -3.48 5.13
CA GLY A 72 2.17 -2.98 5.00
C GLY A 72 3.02 -3.28 6.23
N CYS A 73 2.50 -2.97 7.43
CA CYS A 73 3.14 -3.27 8.71
C CYS A 73 3.31 -4.77 8.92
N LEU A 74 2.29 -5.57 8.61
CA LEU A 74 2.34 -7.04 8.74
C LEU A 74 3.48 -7.63 7.90
N LYS A 75 3.61 -7.20 6.64
CA LYS A 75 4.71 -7.60 5.76
C LYS A 75 6.06 -7.19 6.33
N LEU A 76 6.18 -5.95 6.80
CA LEU A 76 7.40 -5.42 7.36
C LEU A 76 7.84 -6.21 8.62
N THR A 77 6.91 -6.52 9.52
CA THR A 77 7.18 -7.34 10.72
C THR A 77 7.72 -8.72 10.35
N THR A 78 7.18 -9.38 9.32
CA THR A 78 7.70 -10.69 8.90
C THR A 78 9.11 -10.62 8.32
N ILE A 79 9.45 -9.54 7.62
CA ILE A 79 10.81 -9.30 7.13
C ILE A 79 11.75 -9.10 8.32
N PHE A 80 11.35 -8.34 9.33
CA PHE A 80 12.14 -8.17 10.55
C PHE A 80 12.36 -9.49 11.30
N LEU A 81 11.33 -10.33 11.42
CA LEU A 81 11.44 -11.66 12.02
C LEU A 81 12.41 -12.55 11.25
N PHE A 82 12.31 -12.56 9.92
CA PHE A 82 13.22 -13.32 9.07
C PHE A 82 14.67 -12.81 9.20
N SER A 83 14.88 -11.49 9.18
CA SER A 83 16.20 -10.88 9.38
C SER A 83 16.79 -11.20 10.75
N PHE A 84 15.99 -11.13 11.82
CA PHE A 84 16.41 -11.52 13.17
C PHE A 84 16.83 -12.99 13.21
N SER A 85 16.06 -13.87 12.56
CA SER A 85 16.41 -15.28 12.50
C SER A 85 17.73 -15.52 11.75
N CYS A 86 17.97 -14.80 10.65
CA CYS A 86 19.20 -14.95 9.86
C CYS A 86 20.43 -14.33 10.54
N LEU A 87 20.28 -13.18 11.20
CA LEU A 87 21.42 -12.41 11.73
C LEU A 87 21.79 -12.78 13.17
N ILE A 88 20.85 -13.30 13.96
CA ILE A 88 21.07 -13.57 15.39
C ILE A 88 20.94 -15.06 15.67
N LEU A 89 19.81 -15.69 15.30
CA LEU A 89 19.60 -17.11 15.58
C LEU A 89 20.54 -17.99 14.78
N ALA A 90 20.59 -17.85 13.45
CA ALA A 90 21.39 -18.72 12.59
C ALA A 90 22.88 -18.77 13.00
N PRO A 91 23.60 -17.65 13.21
CA PRO A 91 24.98 -17.71 13.68
C PRO A 91 25.08 -18.27 15.11
N SER A 92 24.13 -17.98 16.00
CA SER A 92 24.13 -18.55 17.36
C SER A 92 24.03 -20.08 17.35
N PHE A 93 23.26 -20.66 16.42
CA PHE A 93 23.17 -22.11 16.23
C PHE A 93 24.35 -22.71 15.48
N TYR A 94 25.01 -21.94 14.61
CA TYR A 94 26.17 -22.40 13.84
C TYR A 94 27.46 -22.43 14.66
N TYR A 95 27.67 -21.45 15.56
CA TYR A 95 28.86 -21.39 16.42
C TYR A 95 28.73 -22.20 17.71
N ALA A 96 27.58 -22.86 17.94
CA ALA A 96 27.39 -23.72 19.11
C ALA A 96 28.05 -25.09 18.87
N PRO A 97 29.04 -25.51 19.68
CA PRO A 97 29.78 -26.75 19.47
C PRO A 97 28.92 -28.02 19.63
N ASP A 98 27.83 -27.93 20.40
CA ASP A 98 26.96 -29.06 20.72
C ASP A 98 25.82 -29.26 19.71
N LYS A 99 25.74 -28.44 18.65
CA LYS A 99 24.61 -28.45 17.71
C LYS A 99 25.03 -28.80 16.30
N PRO A 100 24.24 -29.62 15.59
CA PRO A 100 24.54 -29.97 14.21
C PRO A 100 24.25 -28.80 13.26
N ASN A 101 25.03 -28.68 12.19
CA ASN A 101 24.98 -27.56 11.23
C ASN A 101 23.59 -27.35 10.58
N TRP A 102 22.75 -28.38 10.50
CA TRP A 102 21.37 -28.25 10.00
C TRP A 102 20.44 -27.48 10.95
N ALA A 103 20.80 -27.33 12.23
CA ALA A 103 20.05 -26.53 13.18
C ALA A 103 20.02 -25.04 12.76
N ALA A 104 21.12 -24.52 12.21
CA ALA A 104 21.15 -23.18 11.64
C ALA A 104 20.21 -23.06 10.43
N ALA A 105 20.17 -24.08 9.56
CA ALA A 105 19.25 -24.11 8.43
C ALA A 105 17.78 -24.14 8.87
N LEU A 106 17.45 -24.88 9.94
CA LEU A 106 16.10 -24.88 10.53
C LEU A 106 15.74 -23.54 11.15
N ALA A 107 16.68 -22.85 11.80
CA ALA A 107 16.42 -21.51 12.32
C ALA A 107 16.06 -20.53 11.18
N ILE A 108 16.82 -20.55 10.08
CA ILE A 108 16.52 -19.75 8.89
C ILE A 108 15.16 -20.13 8.29
N ALA A 109 14.90 -21.43 8.13
CA ALA A 109 13.62 -21.92 7.60
C ALA A 109 12.45 -21.50 8.48
N GLY A 110 12.57 -21.59 9.80
CA GLY A 110 11.56 -21.17 10.76
C GLY A 110 11.23 -19.68 10.67
N GLY A 111 12.23 -18.83 10.42
CA GLY A 111 12.02 -17.40 10.14
C GLY A 111 11.38 -17.13 8.77
N ALA A 112 11.62 -18.00 7.78
CA ALA A 112 11.05 -17.85 6.44
C ALA A 112 9.57 -18.23 6.38
N VAL A 113 9.10 -19.17 7.21
CA VAL A 113 7.69 -19.60 7.27
C VAL A 113 6.71 -18.43 7.40
N PRO A 114 6.79 -17.55 8.42
CA PRO A 114 5.86 -16.43 8.54
C PRO A 114 5.96 -15.45 7.37
N MET A 115 7.15 -15.24 6.80
CA MET A 115 7.35 -14.40 5.63
C MET A 115 6.63 -14.96 4.39
N VAL A 116 6.79 -16.25 4.10
CA VAL A 116 6.13 -16.93 2.97
C VAL A 116 4.63 -17.00 3.19
N PHE A 117 4.18 -17.31 4.41
CA PHE A 117 2.78 -17.37 4.77
C PHE A 117 2.08 -16.03 4.57
N VAL A 118 2.65 -14.93 5.06
CA VAL A 118 2.10 -13.58 4.85
C VAL A 118 2.17 -13.20 3.38
N ALA A 119 3.25 -13.49 2.66
CA ALA A 119 3.32 -13.23 1.22
C ALA A 119 2.27 -14.01 0.40
N TYR A 120 1.92 -15.22 0.84
CA TYR A 120 0.90 -16.05 0.21
C TYR A 120 -0.51 -15.53 0.49
N THR A 121 -0.82 -15.30 1.77
CA THR A 121 -2.15 -14.87 2.25
C THR A 121 -2.46 -13.42 1.92
N THR A 122 -1.49 -12.51 1.96
CA THR A 122 -1.68 -11.10 1.57
C THR A 122 -1.51 -10.87 0.07
N ALA A 123 -2.06 -11.80 -0.75
CA ALA A 123 -2.16 -11.72 -2.21
C ALA A 123 -2.34 -10.26 -2.66
N PRO A 124 -1.72 -9.81 -3.77
CA PRO A 124 -1.44 -8.41 -4.03
C PRO A 124 -2.69 -7.54 -3.82
N PHE A 125 -2.73 -6.92 -2.64
CA PHE A 125 -3.89 -6.24 -2.12
C PHE A 125 -4.07 -4.95 -2.89
N VAL A 126 -5.25 -4.77 -3.48
CA VAL A 126 -5.57 -3.58 -4.28
C VAL A 126 -5.93 -2.45 -3.32
N CYS A 127 -5.12 -1.40 -3.31
CA CYS A 127 -5.32 -0.23 -2.46
C CYS A 127 -6.28 0.78 -3.10
N TYR A 128 -6.11 0.98 -4.41
CA TYR A 128 -6.84 1.94 -5.21
C TYR A 128 -7.18 1.35 -6.57
N VAL A 129 -8.37 1.65 -7.06
CA VAL A 129 -8.74 1.40 -8.47
C VAL A 129 -9.05 2.72 -9.12
N HIS A 130 -8.37 3.02 -10.21
CA HIS A 130 -8.66 4.17 -11.05
C HIS A 130 -9.26 3.71 -12.37
N LEU A 131 -10.38 4.32 -12.73
CA LEU A 131 -11.05 4.13 -14.01
C LEU A 131 -10.63 5.26 -14.95
N ARG A 132 -10.28 4.92 -16.19
CA ARG A 132 -10.03 5.93 -17.21
C ARG A 132 -11.33 6.35 -17.87
N LEU A 133 -11.68 7.62 -17.70
CA LEU A 133 -12.90 8.20 -18.25
C LEU A 133 -12.64 8.82 -19.62
N PRO A 134 -13.51 8.59 -20.62
CA PRO A 134 -13.49 9.36 -21.87
C PRO A 134 -13.94 10.81 -21.63
N ILE A 135 -13.56 11.73 -22.51
CA ILE A 135 -13.79 13.18 -22.34
C ILE A 135 -15.26 13.53 -22.10
N PHE A 136 -16.19 12.86 -22.81
CA PHE A 136 -17.63 13.09 -22.64
C PHE A 136 -18.17 12.65 -21.27
N ALA A 137 -17.57 11.65 -20.61
CA ALA A 137 -18.01 11.20 -19.29
C ALA A 137 -17.46 12.11 -18.16
N ARG A 138 -16.61 13.09 -18.49
CA ARG A 138 -15.97 13.97 -17.52
C ARG A 138 -16.76 15.23 -17.22
N GLN A 139 -17.73 15.63 -18.05
CA GLN A 139 -18.35 16.96 -17.93
C GLN A 139 -19.34 17.03 -16.77
N SER A 140 -20.17 16.00 -16.58
CA SER A 140 -21.18 15.96 -15.52
C SER A 140 -21.34 14.59 -14.87
N ARG A 141 -21.96 14.59 -13.68
CA ARG A 141 -22.25 13.36 -12.93
C ARG A 141 -23.25 12.47 -13.68
N GLU A 142 -24.24 13.07 -14.32
CA GLU A 142 -25.29 12.38 -15.08
C GLU A 142 -24.70 11.71 -16.32
N GLN A 143 -23.78 12.38 -17.02
CA GLN A 143 -23.06 11.79 -18.16
C GLN A 143 -22.16 10.63 -17.72
N LEU A 144 -21.46 10.78 -16.59
CA LEU A 144 -20.69 9.70 -15.99
C LEU A 144 -21.56 8.49 -15.67
N PHE A 145 -22.74 8.70 -15.07
CA PHE A 145 -23.66 7.61 -14.75
C PHE A 145 -24.27 6.96 -15.99
N LYS A 146 -24.66 7.75 -17.01
CA LYS A 146 -25.16 7.23 -18.29
C LYS A 146 -24.11 6.35 -18.96
N TRP A 147 -22.86 6.79 -18.98
CA TRP A 147 -21.74 6.01 -19.48
C TRP A 147 -21.46 4.77 -18.61
N ALA A 148 -21.49 4.91 -17.29
CA ALA A 148 -21.24 3.81 -16.34
C ALA A 148 -22.29 2.68 -16.41
N ARG A 149 -23.49 2.94 -16.95
CA ARG A 149 -24.49 1.89 -17.22
C ARG A 149 -24.14 1.02 -18.43
N LYS A 150 -23.37 1.56 -19.39
CA LYS A 150 -22.97 0.88 -20.62
C LYS A 150 -21.45 0.99 -20.78
N ILE A 151 -20.70 0.48 -19.80
CA ILE A 151 -19.24 0.55 -19.82
C ILE A 151 -18.70 -0.35 -20.93
N PRO A 152 -17.93 0.20 -21.90
CA PRO A 152 -17.28 -0.61 -22.91
C PRO A 152 -16.24 -1.54 -22.26
N SER A 153 -16.18 -2.80 -22.70
CA SER A 153 -15.20 -3.79 -22.23
C SER A 153 -13.75 -3.39 -22.53
N SER A 154 -13.54 -2.51 -23.51
CA SER A 154 -12.24 -1.94 -23.89
C SER A 154 -11.71 -0.86 -22.93
N THR A 155 -12.52 -0.42 -21.96
CA THR A 155 -12.15 0.64 -21.02
C THR A 155 -10.95 0.21 -20.18
N GLU A 156 -9.99 1.12 -19.98
CA GLU A 156 -8.79 0.88 -19.17
C GLU A 156 -9.05 1.11 -17.68
N ILE A 157 -8.57 0.17 -16.87
CA ILE A 157 -8.52 0.24 -15.41
C ILE A 157 -7.07 0.15 -14.95
N ASP A 158 -6.70 1.05 -14.05
CA ASP A 158 -5.43 1.03 -13.32
C ASP A 158 -5.67 0.48 -11.91
N LEU A 159 -5.21 -0.75 -11.64
CA LEU A 159 -5.18 -1.33 -10.29
C LEU A 159 -3.86 -0.99 -9.60
N THR A 160 -3.92 -0.32 -8.46
CA THR A 160 -2.75 -0.07 -7.62
C THR A 160 -2.68 -1.09 -6.51
N THR A 161 -1.66 -1.95 -6.54
CA THR A 161 -1.40 -2.98 -5.51
C THR A 161 -0.22 -2.63 -4.65
N VAL A 162 -0.19 -3.14 -3.42
CA VAL A 162 1.02 -3.11 -2.56
C VAL A 162 1.86 -4.36 -2.77
N GLN A 163 3.07 -4.17 -3.31
CA GLN A 163 4.07 -5.23 -3.43
C GLN A 163 4.55 -5.69 -2.04
N SER A 164 5.27 -6.81 -1.97
CA SER A 164 5.82 -7.37 -0.72
C SER A 164 6.69 -6.41 0.10
N PHE A 165 7.28 -5.39 -0.52
CA PHE A 165 8.14 -4.38 0.13
C PHE A 165 7.46 -3.00 0.28
N GLY A 166 6.13 -2.94 0.35
CA GLY A 166 5.39 -1.68 0.54
C GLY A 166 5.41 -0.73 -0.66
N ARG A 167 6.13 -1.07 -1.75
CA ARG A 167 6.14 -0.28 -2.98
C ARG A 167 4.80 -0.43 -3.71
N PRO A 168 4.09 0.67 -4.01
CA PRO A 168 2.89 0.61 -4.83
C PRO A 168 3.26 0.24 -6.26
N ARG A 169 2.51 -0.69 -6.84
CA ARG A 169 2.64 -1.10 -8.25
C ARG A 169 1.31 -0.86 -8.96
N VAL A 170 1.35 -0.10 -10.04
CA VAL A 170 0.18 0.13 -10.90
C VAL A 170 0.18 -0.90 -12.03
N SER A 171 -0.92 -1.64 -12.14
CA SER A 171 -1.18 -2.58 -13.23
C SER A 171 -2.32 -2.03 -14.08
N ARG A 172 -2.00 -1.61 -15.31
CA ARG A 172 -2.98 -1.16 -16.30
C ARG A 172 -3.48 -2.33 -17.13
N MET A 173 -4.79 -2.46 -17.27
CA MET A 173 -5.42 -3.47 -18.13
C MET A 173 -6.82 -3.03 -18.56
N LYS A 174 -7.39 -3.71 -19.55
CA LYS A 174 -8.77 -3.50 -19.97
C LYS A 174 -9.73 -4.23 -19.03
N ILE A 175 -10.97 -3.76 -18.95
CA ILE A 175 -12.04 -4.45 -18.19
C ILE A 175 -12.26 -5.86 -18.74
N SER A 176 -12.21 -6.03 -20.06
CA SER A 176 -12.30 -7.33 -20.74
C SER A 176 -11.27 -8.36 -20.28
N ASP A 177 -10.13 -7.89 -19.77
CA ASP A 177 -9.03 -8.75 -19.37
C ASP A 177 -9.13 -9.16 -17.90
N LEU A 178 -10.17 -8.71 -17.19
CA LEU A 178 -10.43 -9.06 -15.80
C LEU A 178 -11.55 -10.10 -15.71
N ARG A 179 -11.40 -11.05 -14.80
CA ARG A 179 -12.44 -12.00 -14.42
C ARG A 179 -12.52 -12.11 -12.91
N THR A 180 -13.70 -12.40 -12.37
CA THR A 180 -13.81 -12.80 -10.97
C THR A 180 -13.26 -14.21 -10.78
N THR A 181 -12.50 -14.42 -9.71
CA THR A 181 -11.97 -15.74 -9.32
C THR A 181 -12.10 -15.91 -7.82
N ASN A 182 -12.07 -17.14 -7.33
CA ASN A 182 -11.84 -17.43 -5.91
C ASN A 182 -10.56 -18.25 -5.81
N ALA A 183 -9.41 -17.58 -5.81
CA ALA A 183 -8.11 -18.23 -5.72
C ALA A 183 -7.42 -17.90 -4.40
N ARG A 184 -6.41 -18.70 -4.01
CA ARG A 184 -5.66 -18.56 -2.75
C ARG A 184 -6.57 -18.51 -1.53
N LEU A 185 -7.35 -19.57 -1.30
CA LEU A 185 -8.28 -19.68 -0.17
C LEU A 185 -9.29 -18.50 -0.09
N GLY A 186 -9.72 -17.99 -1.25
CA GLY A 186 -10.65 -16.85 -1.33
C GLY A 186 -10.02 -15.47 -1.11
N VAL A 187 -8.68 -15.38 -1.02
CA VAL A 187 -7.97 -14.10 -0.86
C VAL A 187 -7.57 -13.47 -2.20
N ALA A 188 -7.94 -14.05 -3.34
CA ALA A 188 -7.88 -13.37 -4.63
C ALA A 188 -9.25 -13.43 -5.30
N ASN A 189 -9.85 -12.25 -5.48
CA ASN A 189 -11.22 -12.08 -6.00
C ASN A 189 -11.25 -11.76 -7.49
N LEU A 190 -10.17 -11.16 -8.01
CA LEU A 190 -10.02 -10.81 -9.41
C LEU A 190 -8.78 -11.49 -9.98
N ALA A 191 -8.89 -12.01 -11.19
CA ALA A 191 -7.78 -12.52 -11.96
C ALA A 191 -7.68 -11.79 -13.29
N LYS A 192 -6.45 -11.61 -13.78
CA LYS A 192 -6.22 -11.29 -15.17
C LYS A 192 -6.52 -12.53 -16.02
N ARG A 193 -7.38 -12.39 -17.01
CA ARG A 193 -7.67 -13.41 -18.02
C ARG A 193 -6.38 -13.68 -18.79
N PRO A 194 -5.98 -14.95 -18.99
CA PRO A 194 -4.87 -15.27 -19.87
C PRO A 194 -5.23 -14.75 -21.27
N GLN A 195 -4.35 -13.95 -21.84
CA GLN A 195 -4.59 -13.32 -23.13
C GLN A 195 -4.51 -14.41 -24.21
N SER A 196 -5.65 -14.77 -24.82
CA SER A 196 -5.71 -15.78 -25.88
C SER A 196 -4.94 -15.37 -27.15
N SER A 197 -4.64 -14.08 -27.33
CA SER A 197 -3.73 -13.61 -28.39
C SER A 197 -2.28 -13.78 -27.94
N GLY A 198 -1.57 -14.71 -28.58
CA GLY A 198 -0.27 -15.29 -28.23
C GLY A 198 0.96 -14.37 -28.11
N THR A 199 0.80 -13.11 -27.71
CA THR A 199 1.90 -12.21 -27.36
C THR A 199 2.18 -12.27 -25.86
N GLU A 200 2.37 -13.47 -25.30
CA GLU A 200 3.07 -13.59 -24.03
C GLU A 200 4.50 -13.12 -24.30
N ILE A 201 4.82 -11.89 -23.92
CA ILE A 201 6.20 -11.39 -23.96
C ILE A 201 7.02 -12.41 -23.18
N LYS A 202 7.83 -13.22 -23.87
CA LYS A 202 8.73 -14.20 -23.24
C LYS A 202 9.64 -13.42 -22.30
N ARG A 203 9.34 -13.47 -21.01
CA ARG A 203 10.14 -12.77 -20.00
C ARG A 203 11.30 -13.66 -19.60
N PRO A 204 12.48 -13.07 -19.35
CA PRO A 204 13.56 -13.81 -18.73
C PRO A 204 13.10 -14.45 -17.42
N TRP A 205 13.60 -15.65 -17.12
CA TRP A 205 13.23 -16.43 -15.93
C TRP A 205 13.48 -15.69 -14.61
N TRP A 206 14.43 -14.74 -14.59
CA TRP A 206 14.73 -13.90 -13.42
C TRP A 206 13.69 -12.80 -13.16
N ARG A 207 12.88 -12.44 -14.17
CA ARG A 207 11.92 -11.35 -14.05
C ARG A 207 10.63 -11.90 -13.46
N SER A 208 10.21 -11.36 -12.31
CA SER A 208 9.00 -11.83 -11.64
C SER A 208 7.80 -11.84 -12.59
N LYS A 209 7.04 -12.95 -12.54
CA LYS A 209 5.79 -13.11 -13.31
C LYS A 209 4.87 -11.90 -13.09
N PRO A 210 4.15 -11.43 -14.13
CA PRO A 210 3.16 -10.38 -13.95
C PRO A 210 2.12 -10.81 -12.90
N GLN A 211 1.64 -9.85 -12.11
CA GLN A 211 0.56 -10.10 -11.15
C GLN A 211 -0.69 -10.49 -11.95
N GLY A 212 -1.12 -11.75 -11.83
CA GLY A 212 -2.32 -12.26 -12.48
C GLY A 212 -3.51 -12.41 -11.54
N LEU A 213 -3.31 -12.19 -10.25
CA LEU A 213 -4.32 -12.34 -9.20
C LEU A 213 -4.34 -11.03 -8.42
N PHE A 214 -5.52 -10.60 -7.99
CA PHE A 214 -5.74 -9.35 -7.27
C PHE A 214 -6.80 -9.56 -6.20
N TYR A 215 -6.56 -9.00 -5.02
CA TYR A 215 -7.56 -8.94 -3.97
C TYR A 215 -8.24 -7.59 -3.94
N VAL A 216 -9.56 -7.58 -4.07
CA VAL A 216 -10.39 -6.40 -3.86
C VAL A 216 -11.37 -6.70 -2.74
N GLY A 217 -11.30 -5.93 -1.65
CA GLY A 217 -12.18 -6.13 -0.49
C GLY A 217 -13.63 -5.71 -0.78
N ASN A 218 -14.58 -6.38 -0.15
CA ASN A 218 -16.03 -6.21 -0.39
C ASN A 218 -16.53 -4.77 -0.15
N ASP A 219 -17.21 -4.25 -1.18
CA ASP A 219 -18.31 -3.26 -1.31
C ASP A 219 -18.36 -1.98 -0.46
N ARG A 220 -17.61 -1.84 0.63
CA ARG A 220 -17.50 -0.60 1.41
C ARG A 220 -16.37 0.29 0.86
N ALA A 221 -16.31 0.41 -0.46
CA ALA A 221 -15.31 1.20 -1.15
C ALA A 221 -15.50 2.68 -0.81
N ARG A 222 -14.54 3.29 -0.12
CA ARG A 222 -14.57 4.72 0.22
C ARG A 222 -14.18 5.52 -1.02
N SER A 223 -15.13 5.71 -1.93
CA SER A 223 -14.92 6.30 -3.25
C SER A 223 -15.75 7.56 -3.43
N ARG A 224 -15.32 8.41 -4.36
CA ARG A 224 -16.07 9.59 -4.80
C ARG A 224 -17.40 9.19 -5.49
N GLU A 225 -17.42 8.04 -6.15
CA GLU A 225 -18.62 7.48 -6.81
C GLU A 225 -18.71 5.95 -6.63
N PRO A 226 -19.18 5.45 -5.48
CA PRO A 226 -19.23 4.01 -5.18
C PRO A 226 -20.20 3.23 -6.09
N SER A 227 -21.21 3.91 -6.66
CA SER A 227 -22.16 3.31 -7.59
C SER A 227 -21.53 2.95 -8.94
N VAL A 228 -20.51 3.68 -9.39
CA VAL A 228 -19.77 3.36 -10.62
C VAL A 228 -18.95 2.08 -10.44
N TRP A 229 -18.33 1.90 -9.27
CA TRP A 229 -17.60 0.68 -8.94
C TRP A 229 -18.48 -0.58 -8.99
N ARG A 230 -19.71 -0.50 -8.48
CA ARG A 230 -20.67 -1.61 -8.56
C ARG A 230 -20.98 -2.00 -10.00
N LYS A 231 -21.18 -1.02 -10.90
CA LYS A 231 -21.39 -1.29 -12.33
C LYS A 231 -20.18 -1.88 -13.02
N VAL A 232 -18.97 -1.45 -12.65
CA VAL A 232 -17.73 -2.08 -13.13
C VAL A 232 -17.65 -3.53 -12.68
N LEU A 233 -17.94 -3.84 -11.41
CA LEU A 233 -17.95 -5.21 -10.90
C LEU A 233 -19.01 -6.08 -11.56
N GLU A 234 -20.22 -5.56 -11.78
CA GLU A 234 -21.27 -6.24 -12.54
C GLU A 234 -20.81 -6.57 -13.96
N THR A 235 -20.15 -5.62 -14.63
CA THR A 235 -19.61 -5.82 -15.99
C THR A 235 -18.53 -6.91 -15.99
N ILE A 236 -17.63 -6.93 -15.01
CA ILE A 236 -16.58 -7.96 -14.89
C ILE A 236 -17.16 -9.34 -14.57
N LYS A 237 -18.27 -9.41 -13.82
CA LYS A 237 -18.95 -10.68 -13.51
C LYS A 237 -19.73 -11.22 -14.71
N GLY A 238 -20.28 -10.34 -15.55
CA GLY A 238 -21.07 -10.71 -16.73
C GLY A 238 -20.27 -10.99 -18.00
N SER A 239 -18.93 -10.80 -17.98
CA SER A 239 -18.02 -10.96 -19.14
C SER A 239 -17.08 -12.16 -19.01
#